data_AF-A0A182NGZ4-F1
#
_entry.id   AF-A0A182NGZ4-F1
#
_cell.length_a   1.000
_cell.length_b   1.000
_cell.length_c   1.000
_cell.angle_alpha   90.00
_cell.angle_beta   90.00
_cell.angle_gamma   90.00
#
_symmetry.space_group_name_H-M   'P 1'
#
loop_
_entity.id
_entity.type
_entity.pdbx_description
1 polymer ?
#
loop_
_entity_poly.entity_id
_entity_poly.type
_entity_poly.pdbx_seq_one_letter_code
_entity_poly.pdbx_strand_id
1 'polypeptide(L)'
;MTARCKKRRNQNNAIRRAKNKIKETKKLKKMLGFIEEDLDGSDLLAKLKDITAQKKTETELDQVKQEAMDEIREKETKAVKKTKKEKHITVVHPKTKVAHVYNVKTKKDQFGQYPVWYKARKEKTKQNRREGKSTKMLQFRGRRLHYIDRTCNWNALG
;
A
#
# COMPACT_ATOMS: atom_id res chain seq x y z
N MET A 1 -26.17 -8.66 -23.75
CA MET A 1 -26.25 -7.19 -23.55
C MET A 1 -25.55 -6.50 -24.73
N THR A 2 -26.29 -5.88 -25.65
CA THR A 2 -25.74 -5.36 -26.92
C THR A 2 -25.28 -3.91 -26.82
N ALA A 3 -24.35 -3.49 -27.70
CA ALA A 3 -23.76 -2.15 -27.70
C ALA A 3 -24.80 -1.02 -27.86
N ARG A 4 -25.84 -1.21 -28.70
CA ARG A 4 -26.95 -0.26 -28.85
C ARG A 4 -27.73 -0.05 -27.54
N CYS A 5 -27.96 -1.12 -26.79
CA CYS A 5 -28.64 -1.06 -25.50
C CYS A 5 -27.79 -0.38 -24.40
N LYS A 6 -26.46 -0.42 -24.50
CA LYS A 6 -25.53 0.27 -23.59
C LYS A 6 -25.62 1.79 -23.74
N LYS A 7 -25.66 2.32 -24.98
CA LYS A 7 -25.77 3.77 -25.25
C LYS A 7 -27.06 4.35 -24.67
N ARG A 8 -28.21 3.73 -24.95
CA ARG A 8 -29.52 4.16 -24.42
C ARG A 8 -29.59 4.09 -22.89
N ARG A 9 -29.02 3.04 -22.29
CA ARG A 9 -28.94 2.91 -20.82
C ARG A 9 -28.08 4.00 -20.19
N ASN A 10 -26.96 4.35 -20.81
CA ASN A 10 -26.09 5.43 -20.32
C ASN A 10 -26.76 6.81 -20.41
N GLN A 11 -27.49 7.08 -21.51
CA GLN A 11 -28.28 8.31 -21.65
C GLN A 11 -29.35 8.41 -20.54
N ASN A 12 -30.13 7.34 -20.32
CA ASN A 12 -31.13 7.31 -19.25
C ASN A 12 -30.51 7.45 -17.85
N ASN A 13 -29.35 6.85 -17.61
CA ASN A 13 -28.62 7.01 -16.37
C ASN A 13 -28.12 8.45 -16.17
N ALA A 14 -27.64 9.12 -17.22
CA ALA A 14 -27.21 10.51 -17.15
C ALA A 14 -28.38 11.45 -16.81
N ILE A 15 -29.54 11.25 -17.45
CA ILE A 15 -30.76 11.99 -17.17
C ILE A 15 -31.20 11.78 -15.70
N ARG A 16 -31.18 10.53 -15.23
CA ARG A 16 -31.51 10.20 -13.84
C ARG A 16 -30.55 10.86 -12.85
N ARG A 17 -29.24 10.84 -13.12
CA ARG A 17 -28.23 11.52 -12.28
C ARG A 17 -28.43 13.03 -12.26
N ALA A 18 -28.72 13.66 -13.40
CA ALA A 18 -28.99 15.10 -13.45
C ALA A 18 -30.23 15.48 -12.63
N LYS A 19 -31.31 14.71 -12.75
CA LYS A 19 -32.55 14.89 -11.95
C LYS A 19 -32.29 14.72 -10.46
N ASN A 20 -31.55 13.69 -10.07
CA ASN A 20 -31.23 13.42 -8.67
C ASN A 20 -30.29 14.47 -8.10
N LYS A 21 -29.26 14.91 -8.85
CA LYS A 21 -28.32 15.95 -8.43
C LYS A 21 -29.05 17.19 -7.92
N ILE A 22 -29.99 17.73 -8.68
CA ILE A 22 -30.74 18.94 -8.31
C ILE A 22 -31.56 18.71 -7.03
N LYS A 23 -32.29 17.59 -6.96
CA LYS A 23 -33.15 17.26 -5.81
C LYS A 23 -32.34 17.03 -4.53
N GLU A 24 -31.26 16.28 -4.63
CA GLU A 24 -30.37 15.97 -3.52
C GLU A 24 -29.62 17.23 -3.07
N THR A 25 -29.12 18.07 -3.98
CA THR A 25 -28.50 19.35 -3.61
C THR A 25 -29.48 20.28 -2.90
N LYS A 26 -30.74 20.35 -3.35
CA LYS A 26 -31.77 21.17 -2.69
C LYS A 26 -32.08 20.65 -1.30
N LYS A 27 -32.19 19.33 -1.13
CA LYS A 27 -32.40 18.69 0.18
C LYS A 27 -31.22 18.93 1.11
N LEU A 28 -29.99 18.74 0.63
CA LEU A 28 -28.77 18.95 1.41
C LEU A 28 -28.61 20.41 1.82
N LYS A 29 -28.83 21.38 0.91
CA LYS A 29 -28.85 22.82 1.25
C LYS A 29 -29.85 23.12 2.37
N LYS A 30 -31.07 22.58 2.28
CA LYS A 30 -32.10 22.74 3.32
C LYS A 30 -31.71 22.10 4.64
N MET A 31 -31.16 20.88 4.63
CA MET A 31 -30.74 20.17 5.85
C MET A 31 -29.55 20.84 6.54
N LEU A 32 -28.65 21.45 5.76
CA LEU A 32 -27.50 22.19 6.27
C LEU A 32 -27.85 23.64 6.69
N GLY A 33 -29.12 24.05 6.56
CA GLY A 33 -29.57 25.39 6.96
C GLY A 33 -29.14 26.52 6.02
N PHE A 34 -28.68 26.20 4.80
CA PHE A 34 -28.44 27.21 3.76
C PHE A 34 -29.78 27.65 3.16
N ILE A 35 -30.50 28.54 3.84
CA ILE A 35 -31.68 29.23 3.29
C ILE A 35 -31.17 30.34 2.38
N GLU A 36 -31.76 30.46 1.18
CA GLU A 36 -31.32 31.40 0.13
C GLU A 36 -31.47 32.90 0.53
N GLU A 37 -32.03 33.19 1.70
CA GLU A 37 -32.26 34.55 2.22
C GLU A 37 -31.24 35.01 3.30
N ASP A 38 -30.43 34.12 3.89
CA ASP A 38 -29.60 34.46 5.07
C ASP A 38 -28.09 34.59 4.81
N LEU A 39 -27.64 34.57 3.56
CA LEU A 39 -26.22 34.68 3.24
C LEU A 39 -25.99 35.65 2.09
N ASP A 40 -25.90 36.93 2.46
CA ASP A 40 -25.05 37.86 1.71
C ASP A 40 -23.71 37.15 1.44
N GLY A 41 -23.45 36.84 0.17
CA GLY A 41 -22.37 35.94 -0.27
C GLY A 41 -20.94 36.39 0.08
N SER A 42 -20.79 37.44 0.87
CA SER A 42 -19.53 38.02 1.35
C SER A 42 -18.94 37.26 2.55
N ASP A 43 -19.75 36.87 3.55
CA ASP A 43 -19.23 36.30 4.81
C ASP A 43 -18.79 34.83 4.66
N LEU A 44 -19.53 34.04 3.87
CA LEU A 44 -19.14 32.66 3.58
C LEU A 44 -17.87 32.58 2.71
N LEU A 45 -17.73 33.51 1.76
CA LEU A 45 -16.57 33.56 0.87
C LEU A 45 -15.30 33.98 1.64
N ALA A 46 -15.43 34.88 2.61
CA ALA A 46 -14.33 35.26 3.50
C ALA A 46 -13.85 34.08 4.36
N LYS A 47 -14.77 33.37 5.02
CA LYS A 47 -14.44 32.18 5.83
C LYS A 47 -13.82 31.05 5.00
N LEU A 48 -14.30 30.85 3.77
CA LEU A 48 -13.69 29.86 2.86
C LEU A 48 -12.27 30.26 2.44
N LYS A 49 -12.01 31.56 2.19
CA LYS A 49 -10.66 32.04 1.88
C LYS A 49 -9.71 31.81 3.05
N ASP A 50 -10.13 32.09 4.28
CA ASP A 50 -9.32 31.88 5.48
C ASP A 50 -8.98 30.40 5.70
N ILE A 51 -9.96 29.51 5.53
CA ILE A 51 -9.74 28.05 5.61
C ILE A 51 -8.78 27.58 4.50
N THR A 52 -8.88 28.13 3.29
CA THR A 52 -7.95 27.77 2.20
C THR A 52 -6.53 28.27 2.45
N ALA A 53 -6.37 29.44 3.08
CA ALA A 53 -5.05 29.96 3.45
C ALA A 53 -4.42 29.10 4.56
N GLN A 54 -5.18 28.75 5.59
CA GLN A 54 -4.72 27.85 6.66
C GLN A 54 -4.31 26.48 6.13
N LYS A 55 -5.11 25.88 5.24
CA LYS A 55 -4.76 24.59 4.63
C LYS A 55 -3.50 24.65 3.77
N LYS A 56 -3.26 25.74 3.05
CA LYS A 56 -2.01 25.92 2.28
C LYS A 56 -0.81 25.94 3.22
N THR A 57 -0.89 26.70 4.31
CA THR A 57 0.19 26.74 5.31
C THR A 57 0.42 25.39 5.99
N GLU A 58 -0.63 24.62 6.27
CA GLU A 58 -0.50 23.25 6.81
C GLU A 58 0.18 22.32 5.80
N THR A 59 -0.21 22.39 4.53
CA THR A 59 0.40 21.55 3.48
C THR A 59 1.88 21.88 3.25
N GLU A 60 2.25 23.16 3.34
CA GLU A 60 3.65 23.60 3.23
C GLU A 60 4.47 23.10 4.44
N LEU A 61 3.92 23.19 5.66
CA LEU A 61 4.57 22.65 6.85
C LEU A 61 4.73 21.12 6.82
N ASP A 62 3.74 20.41 6.30
CA ASP A 62 3.81 18.96 6.14
C ASP A 62 4.83 18.53 5.08
N GLN A 63 4.97 19.30 3.99
CA GLN A 63 6.02 19.08 3.00
C GLN A 63 7.41 19.28 3.62
N VAL A 64 7.64 20.37 4.36
CA VAL A 64 8.92 20.64 5.04
C VAL A 64 9.26 19.53 6.05
N LYS A 65 8.26 19.04 6.80
CA LYS A 65 8.46 17.91 7.73
C LYS A 65 8.82 16.62 6.98
N GLN A 66 8.19 16.35 5.84
CA GLN A 66 8.51 15.17 5.03
C GLN A 66 9.93 15.26 4.46
N GLU A 67 10.31 16.40 3.90
CA GLU A 67 11.66 16.64 3.37
C GLU A 67 12.73 16.47 4.46
N ALA A 68 12.53 17.05 5.65
CA ALA A 68 13.43 16.90 6.78
C ALA A 68 13.56 15.43 7.23
N MET A 69 12.45 14.69 7.27
CA MET A 69 12.46 13.26 7.62
C MET A 69 13.19 12.40 6.57
N ASP A 70 13.04 12.74 5.29
CA ASP A 70 13.72 12.03 4.21
C ASP A 70 15.22 12.34 4.20
N GLU A 71 15.64 13.58 4.49
CA GLU A 71 17.05 13.91 4.69
C GLU A 71 17.69 13.12 5.84
N ILE A 72 16.98 13.00 6.98
CA ILE A 72 17.44 12.22 8.12
C ILE A 72 17.60 10.74 7.71
N ARG A 73 16.59 10.16 7.05
CA ARG A 73 16.65 8.79 6.53
C ARG A 73 17.81 8.60 5.55
N GLU A 74 18.06 9.56 4.67
CA GLU A 74 19.19 9.50 3.76
C GLU A 74 20.54 9.47 4.49
N LYS A 75 20.70 10.34 5.50
CA LYS A 75 21.93 10.39 6.31
C LYS A 75 22.14 9.07 7.07
N GLU A 76 21.08 8.54 7.69
CA GLU A 76 21.11 7.25 8.38
C GLU A 76 21.43 6.08 7.44
N THR A 77 20.77 6.00 6.29
CA THR A 77 21.03 4.93 5.31
C THR A 77 22.42 5.02 4.72
N LYS A 78 22.96 6.22 4.45
CA LYS A 78 24.35 6.43 4.02
C LYS A 78 25.34 5.96 5.10
N ALA A 79 25.09 6.25 6.38
CA ALA A 79 25.91 5.78 7.49
C ALA A 79 25.90 4.25 7.65
N VAL A 80 24.72 3.62 7.53
CA VAL A 80 24.57 2.15 7.58
C VAL A 80 25.22 1.46 6.38
N LYS A 81 25.13 2.04 5.18
CA LYS A 81 25.78 1.51 3.97
C LYS A 81 27.30 1.55 4.06
N LYS A 82 27.88 2.61 4.65
CA LYS A 82 29.34 2.72 4.84
C LYS A 82 29.90 1.68 5.81
N THR A 83 29.14 1.30 6.83
CA THR A 83 29.57 0.37 7.88
C THR A 83 29.40 -1.11 7.51
N LYS A 84 28.45 -1.44 6.63
CA LYS A 84 28.16 -2.83 6.22
C LYS A 84 28.60 -3.10 4.79
N LYS A 85 29.91 -3.12 4.53
CA LYS A 85 30.42 -3.70 3.28
C LYS A 85 30.13 -5.21 3.29
N GLU A 86 29.31 -5.66 2.36
CA GLU A 86 28.97 -7.08 2.26
C GLU A 86 30.20 -7.89 1.82
N LYS A 87 30.50 -8.96 2.55
CA LYS A 87 31.60 -9.87 2.21
C LYS A 87 31.17 -10.75 1.03
N HIS A 88 32.06 -10.88 0.05
CA HIS A 88 31.83 -11.69 -1.15
C HIS A 88 32.90 -12.76 -1.28
N ILE A 89 32.53 -13.91 -1.84
CA ILE A 89 33.43 -15.03 -2.16
C ILE A 89 33.35 -15.29 -3.65
N THR A 90 34.50 -15.26 -4.31
CA THR A 90 34.62 -15.59 -5.74
C THR A 90 34.91 -17.08 -5.89
N VAL A 91 34.07 -17.78 -6.65
CA VAL A 91 34.27 -19.19 -7.00
C VAL A 91 34.40 -19.27 -8.52
N VAL A 92 35.53 -19.80 -8.99
CA VAL A 92 35.77 -19.99 -10.43
C VAL A 92 35.48 -21.44 -10.78
N HIS A 93 34.64 -21.65 -11.79
CA HIS A 93 34.37 -23.00 -12.27
C HIS A 93 35.59 -23.55 -13.03
N PRO A 94 36.12 -24.73 -12.68
CA PRO A 94 37.41 -25.20 -13.21
C PRO A 94 37.42 -25.43 -14.73
N LYS A 95 36.30 -25.90 -15.30
CA LYS A 95 36.19 -26.18 -16.74
C LYS A 95 35.84 -24.94 -17.60
N THR A 96 34.78 -24.22 -17.24
CA THR A 96 34.26 -23.09 -18.01
C THR A 96 34.97 -21.78 -17.72
N LYS A 97 35.82 -21.72 -16.68
CA LYS A 97 36.53 -20.51 -16.20
C LYS A 97 35.60 -19.34 -15.83
N VAL A 98 34.29 -19.58 -15.75
CA VAL A 98 33.30 -18.57 -15.34
C VAL A 98 33.44 -18.33 -13.85
N ALA A 99 33.60 -17.06 -13.47
CA ALA A 99 33.68 -16.63 -12.08
C ALA A 99 32.29 -16.24 -11.56
N HIS A 100 31.84 -16.91 -10.50
CA HIS A 100 30.63 -16.53 -9.77
C HIS A 100 31.04 -15.85 -8.46
N VAL A 101 30.54 -14.63 -8.24
CA VAL A 101 30.78 -13.88 -7.00
C VAL A 101 29.55 -14.03 -6.10
N TYR A 102 29.68 -14.84 -5.05
CA TYR A 102 28.62 -15.10 -4.09
C TYR A 102 28.71 -14.16 -2.89
N ASN A 103 27.58 -13.61 -2.46
CA ASN A 103 27.48 -12.85 -1.22
C ASN A 103 27.41 -13.81 -0.02
N VAL A 104 28.23 -13.58 1.00
CA VAL A 104 28.35 -14.47 2.17
C VAL A 104 27.03 -14.58 2.97
N LYS A 105 26.27 -13.48 3.04
CA LYS A 105 25.03 -13.42 3.83
C LYS A 105 23.85 -14.07 3.08
N THR A 106 23.66 -13.70 1.82
CA THR A 106 22.53 -14.19 1.02
C THR A 106 22.81 -15.53 0.36
N LYS A 107 24.09 -15.89 0.22
CA LYS A 107 24.61 -17.07 -0.50
C LYS A 107 24.22 -17.10 -1.98
N LYS A 108 23.84 -15.95 -2.54
CA LYS A 108 23.46 -15.81 -3.95
C LYS A 108 24.57 -15.13 -4.73
N ASP A 109 24.65 -15.44 -6.03
CA ASP A 109 25.53 -14.75 -6.95
C ASP A 109 24.93 -13.44 -7.47
N GLN A 110 25.66 -12.79 -8.39
CA GLN A 110 25.24 -11.57 -9.08
C GLN A 110 23.92 -11.72 -9.86
N PHE A 111 23.56 -12.95 -10.25
CA PHE A 111 22.33 -13.26 -10.96
C PHE A 111 21.21 -13.76 -10.02
N GLY A 112 21.43 -13.73 -8.70
CA GLY A 112 20.48 -14.18 -7.70
C GLY A 112 20.35 -15.71 -7.59
N GLN A 113 21.23 -16.46 -8.24
CA GLN A 113 21.28 -17.93 -8.19
C GLN A 113 22.11 -18.41 -7.00
N TYR A 114 21.74 -19.57 -6.47
CA TYR A 114 22.52 -20.23 -5.43
C TYR A 114 23.61 -21.12 -6.04
N PRO A 115 24.72 -21.39 -5.32
CA PRO A 115 25.70 -22.39 -5.75
C PRO A 115 25.03 -23.75 -5.99
N VAL A 116 25.54 -24.52 -6.95
CA VAL A 116 24.94 -25.81 -7.37
C VAL A 116 24.83 -26.80 -6.21
N TRP A 117 25.81 -26.81 -5.30
CA TRP A 117 25.82 -27.66 -4.11
C TRP A 117 24.87 -27.16 -3.00
N TYR A 118 24.32 -25.94 -3.12
CA TYR A 118 23.41 -25.36 -2.15
C TYR A 118 21.97 -25.77 -2.41
N LYS A 119 21.28 -26.29 -1.38
CA LYS A 119 19.88 -26.72 -1.49
C LYS A 119 18.92 -25.53 -1.44
N ALA A 120 18.77 -24.81 -2.56
CA ALA A 120 17.91 -23.62 -2.69
C ALA A 120 16.47 -23.83 -2.19
N ARG A 121 15.88 -25.01 -2.45
CA ARG A 121 14.53 -25.37 -2.00
C ARG A 121 14.40 -25.35 -0.47
N LYS A 122 15.41 -25.82 0.25
CA LYS A 122 15.40 -25.82 1.73
C LYS A 122 15.45 -24.39 2.29
N GLU A 123 16.23 -23.52 1.65
CA GLU A 123 16.31 -22.11 2.05
C GLU A 123 14.98 -21.38 1.84
N LYS A 124 14.33 -21.61 0.69
CA LYS A 124 12.98 -21.08 0.42
C LYS A 124 11.97 -21.53 1.48
N THR A 125 12.01 -22.79 1.90
CA THR A 125 11.14 -23.29 2.98
C THR A 125 11.42 -22.60 4.31
N LYS A 126 12.70 -22.39 4.68
CA LYS A 126 13.08 -21.65 5.90
C LYS A 126 12.59 -20.21 5.84
N GLN A 127 12.77 -19.54 4.71
CA GLN A 127 12.29 -18.17 4.50
C GLN A 127 10.77 -18.07 4.64
N ASN A 128 10.02 -18.96 3.97
CA ASN A 128 8.56 -19.01 4.10
C ASN A 128 8.09 -19.25 5.54
N ARG A 129 8.85 -20.02 6.34
CA ARG A 129 8.55 -20.24 7.76
C ARG A 129 8.78 -18.96 8.58
N ARG A 130 9.87 -18.22 8.34
CA ARG A 130 10.14 -16.92 8.99
C ARG A 130 9.08 -15.88 8.64
N GLU A 131 8.62 -15.87 7.39
CA GLU A 131 7.58 -14.96 6.90
C GLU A 131 6.16 -15.40 7.27
N GLY A 132 5.98 -16.50 8.01
CA GLY A 132 4.66 -17.03 8.39
C GLY A 132 3.79 -17.50 7.23
N LYS A 133 4.38 -17.68 6.03
CA LYS A 133 3.68 -18.14 4.82
C LYS A 133 3.52 -19.66 4.78
N SER A 134 4.33 -20.40 5.55
CA SER A 134 4.24 -21.86 5.63
C SER A 134 2.94 -22.34 6.25
N THR A 135 2.45 -21.64 7.27
CA THR A 135 1.18 -21.95 7.97
C THR A 135 -0.03 -21.56 7.12
N LYS A 136 0.02 -20.42 6.41
CA LYS A 136 -1.04 -20.01 5.49
C LYS A 136 -1.30 -21.05 4.39
N MET A 137 -0.27 -21.69 3.84
CA MET A 137 -0.47 -22.73 2.82
C MET A 137 -1.11 -24.03 3.35
N LEU A 138 -0.88 -24.37 4.62
CA LEU A 138 -1.44 -25.58 5.24
C LEU A 138 -2.91 -25.41 5.64
N GLN A 139 -3.34 -24.18 5.94
CA GLN A 139 -4.74 -23.89 6.28
C GLN A 139 -5.71 -24.12 5.11
N PHE A 140 -5.27 -24.01 3.86
CA PHE A 140 -6.14 -24.10 2.68
C PHE A 140 -6.10 -25.47 1.96
N ARG A 141 -5.28 -26.42 2.39
CA ARG A 141 -5.23 -27.77 1.77
C ARG A 141 -6.05 -28.79 2.56
N GLY A 142 -7.37 -28.59 2.53
CA GLY A 142 -8.30 -29.71 2.35
C GLY A 142 -8.37 -30.80 3.42
N ARG A 143 -8.24 -30.47 4.71
CA ARG A 143 -8.92 -31.24 5.76
C ARG A 143 -9.70 -30.27 6.63
N ARG A 144 -11.01 -30.51 6.75
CA ARG A 144 -11.94 -29.78 7.63
C ARG A 144 -11.28 -29.56 8.99
N LEU A 145 -10.91 -28.32 9.30
CA LEU A 145 -10.95 -27.81 10.65
C LEU A 145 -11.91 -26.64 10.59
N HIS A 146 -13.16 -26.95 10.88
CA HIS A 146 -14.16 -25.96 11.20
C HIS A 146 -13.59 -25.07 12.32
N TYR A 147 -13.56 -23.77 12.07
CA TYR A 147 -13.62 -22.70 13.08
C TYR A 147 -12.83 -22.95 14.37
N ILE A 148 -11.52 -22.80 14.32
CA ILE A 148 -10.77 -22.28 15.46
C ILE A 148 -9.84 -21.21 14.92
N ASP A 149 -10.41 -20.02 14.70
CA ASP A 149 -9.59 -18.84 14.53
C ASP A 149 -8.85 -18.60 15.86
N ARG A 150 -7.58 -18.18 15.83
CA ARG A 150 -6.82 -17.88 17.07
C ARG A 150 -7.40 -16.70 17.85
N THR A 151 -8.32 -15.97 17.22
CA THR A 151 -9.10 -14.85 17.76
C THR A 151 -10.47 -15.28 18.27
N CYS A 152 -10.89 -16.54 18.10
CA CYS A 152 -12.17 -17.02 18.61
C CYS A 152 -12.05 -17.28 20.12
N ASN A 153 -12.54 -16.34 20.91
CA ASN A 153 -12.61 -16.39 22.38
C ASN A 153 -13.75 -17.30 22.87
N TRP A 154 -13.67 -18.61 22.59
CA TRP A 154 -14.65 -19.59 23.11
C TRP A 154 -14.53 -19.78 24.64
N ASN A 155 -13.42 -19.36 25.24
CA ASN A 155 -13.22 -19.42 26.70
C ASN A 155 -14.01 -18.34 27.47
N ALA A 156 -14.74 -17.45 26.78
CA ALA A 156 -15.60 -16.44 27.42
C ALA A 156 -17.08 -16.86 27.51
N LEU A 157 -17.40 -18.13 27.21
CA LEU A 157 -18.75 -18.70 27.29
C LEU A 157 -18.83 -19.87 28.30
N GLY A 158 -18.01 -19.83 29.34
CA GLY A 158 -18.09 -20.73 30.50
C GLY A 158 -18.42 -19.95 31.77
#